data_AF-A0A166TCW8-F1
#
_entry.id   AF-A0A166TCW8-F1
#
_cell.length_a   1.000
_cell.length_b   1.000
_cell.length_c   1.000
_cell.angle_alpha   90.00
_cell.angle_beta   90.00
_cell.angle_gamma   90.00
#
_symmetry.space_group_name_H-M   'P 1'
#
loop_
_entity.id
_entity.type
_entity.pdbx_description
1 polymer ?
#
loop_
_entity_poly.entity_id
_entity_poly.type
_entity_poly.pdbx_seq_one_letter_code
_entity_poly.pdbx_strand_id
1 'polypeptide(L)'
;MFDAPVAKNAAAEDAATPDALPATEKQIHYAQALALKTGVKFPADLARNRAALSRWIDAQKSAPACKFTNYPSSKQVAFAERIARLKRQQIPPECFRDRTMMSRWIDGNKPR
;
A
#
# COMPACT_ATOMS: atom_id res chain seq x y z
N MET A 1 -17.35 -34.19 -24.47
CA MET A 1 -16.86 -34.03 -23.08
C MET A 1 -15.68 -33.08 -23.16
N PHE A 2 -15.94 -31.78 -23.01
CA PHE A 2 -14.90 -30.75 -22.96
C PHE A 2 -14.57 -30.54 -21.49
N ASP A 3 -13.44 -31.10 -21.05
CA ASP A 3 -12.92 -30.82 -19.72
C ASP A 3 -12.03 -29.57 -19.75
N ALA A 4 -12.14 -28.82 -18.67
CA ALA A 4 -11.83 -27.42 -18.55
C ALA A 4 -10.32 -27.16 -18.26
N PRO A 5 -9.87 -25.90 -18.40
CA PRO A 5 -8.46 -25.50 -18.39
C PRO A 5 -7.98 -25.15 -16.97
N VAL A 6 -6.68 -24.87 -16.77
CA VAL A 6 -6.18 -23.68 -16.03
C VAL A 6 -4.65 -23.70 -15.85
N ALA A 7 -4.04 -22.63 -16.39
CA ALA A 7 -2.92 -21.83 -15.92
C ALA A 7 -1.67 -22.48 -15.28
N LYS A 8 -0.58 -22.46 -16.06
CA LYS A 8 0.58 -21.56 -15.87
C LYS A 8 0.85 -21.12 -14.42
N ASN A 9 1.90 -21.69 -13.81
CA ASN A 9 2.88 -20.95 -13.01
C ASN A 9 4.18 -21.74 -12.95
N ALA A 10 5.07 -21.42 -13.89
CA ALA A 10 6.49 -21.72 -13.80
C ALA A 10 7.21 -20.58 -13.07
N ALA A 11 8.32 -20.93 -12.43
CA ALA A 11 9.25 -20.11 -11.64
C ALA A 11 8.79 -19.88 -10.18
N ALA A 12 9.49 -20.33 -9.14
CA ALA A 12 10.82 -20.93 -9.07
C ALA A 12 10.93 -21.68 -7.73
N GLU A 13 11.15 -22.98 -7.82
CA GLU A 13 11.83 -23.74 -6.77
C GLU A 13 13.35 -23.49 -6.89
N ASP A 14 14.05 -23.73 -5.79
CA ASP A 14 15.50 -23.73 -5.62
C ASP A 14 16.25 -22.38 -5.48
N ALA A 15 16.39 -21.98 -4.22
CA ALA A 15 17.71 -21.70 -3.65
C ALA A 15 17.63 -21.76 -2.11
N ALA A 16 17.93 -22.94 -1.57
CA ALA A 16 18.34 -23.07 -0.19
C ALA A 16 19.66 -22.30 0.01
N THR A 17 19.68 -21.31 0.92
CA THR A 17 20.93 -20.75 1.48
C THR A 17 20.74 -20.43 2.97
N PRO A 18 21.77 -20.65 3.80
CA PRO A 18 21.66 -20.89 5.23
C PRO A 18 21.81 -19.58 6.02
N ASP A 19 20.70 -18.91 6.29
CA ASP A 19 20.62 -17.91 7.36
C ASP A 19 19.22 -17.93 7.95
N ALA A 20 18.88 -19.07 8.55
CA ALA A 20 17.66 -19.30 9.32
C ALA A 20 17.71 -18.54 10.65
N LEU A 21 18.01 -17.24 10.60
CA LEU A 21 17.73 -16.37 11.71
C LEU A 21 16.20 -16.24 11.80
N PRO A 22 15.59 -16.54 12.96
CA PRO A 22 14.16 -16.39 13.14
C PRO A 22 13.77 -14.95 12.81
N ALA A 23 12.62 -14.78 12.15
CA ALA A 23 12.07 -13.46 11.91
C ALA A 23 11.97 -12.72 13.25
N THR A 24 12.51 -11.51 13.31
CA THR A 24 12.48 -10.73 14.55
C THR A 24 11.03 -10.48 14.96
N GLU A 25 10.72 -10.49 16.26
CA GLU A 25 9.36 -10.24 16.77
C GLU A 25 8.73 -8.98 16.19
N LYS A 26 9.53 -7.93 15.97
CA LYS A 26 9.11 -6.69 15.29
C LYS A 26 8.56 -6.93 13.88
N GLN A 27 9.20 -7.80 13.11
CA GLN A 27 8.77 -8.13 11.75
C GLN A 27 7.50 -8.97 11.75
N ILE A 28 7.36 -9.89 12.71
CA ILE A 28 6.15 -10.71 12.89
C ILE A 28 4.96 -9.83 13.27
N HIS A 29 5.12 -8.97 14.28
CA HIS A 29 4.08 -8.01 14.68
C HIS A 29 3.68 -7.07 13.54
N TYR A 30 4.66 -6.57 12.78
CA TYR A 30 4.39 -5.71 11.63
C TYR A 30 3.65 -6.45 10.53
N ALA A 31 4.05 -7.69 10.21
CA ALA A 31 3.38 -8.52 9.22
C ALA A 31 1.94 -8.89 9.64
N GLN A 32 1.70 -9.17 10.93
CA GLN A 32 0.37 -9.40 11.48
C GLN A 32 -0.53 -8.14 11.38
N ALA A 33 0.00 -6.97 11.74
CA ALA A 33 -0.72 -5.71 11.59
C ALA A 33 -1.06 -5.42 10.12
N LEU A 34 -0.15 -5.75 9.21
CA LEU A 34 -0.35 -5.61 7.76
C LEU A 34 -1.40 -6.58 7.23
N ALA A 35 -1.38 -7.84 7.69
CA ALA A 35 -2.38 -8.86 7.38
C ALA A 35 -3.79 -8.44 7.84
N LEU A 36 -3.92 -7.93 9.06
CA LEU A 36 -5.18 -7.39 9.60
C LEU A 36 -5.69 -6.20 8.76
N LYS A 37 -4.79 -5.28 8.37
CA LYS A 37 -5.13 -4.09 7.60
C LYS A 37 -5.54 -4.41 6.15
N THR A 38 -4.94 -5.42 5.56
CA THR A 38 -5.18 -5.82 4.15
C THR A 38 -6.23 -6.91 4.03
N GLY A 39 -6.63 -7.56 5.13
CA GLY A 39 -7.55 -8.69 5.13
C GLY A 39 -6.94 -9.99 4.57
N VAL A 40 -5.62 -10.03 4.36
CA VAL A 40 -4.91 -11.20 3.83
C VAL A 40 -4.55 -12.14 4.96
N LYS A 41 -4.81 -13.45 4.81
CA LYS A 41 -4.42 -14.47 5.80
C LYS A 41 -2.90 -14.52 5.91
N PHE A 42 -2.38 -14.36 7.13
CA PHE A 42 -0.97 -14.48 7.46
C PHE A 42 -0.57 -15.96 7.61
N PRO A 43 0.25 -16.53 6.71
CA PRO A 43 0.73 -17.90 6.85
C PRO A 43 1.80 -17.98 7.94
N ALA A 44 1.56 -18.77 8.99
CA ALA A 44 2.49 -18.90 10.12
C ALA A 44 3.87 -19.44 9.71
N ASP A 45 3.96 -20.18 8.60
CA ASP A 45 5.21 -20.71 8.07
C ASP A 45 6.18 -19.61 7.56
N LEU A 46 5.68 -18.42 7.22
CA LEU A 46 6.52 -17.27 6.83
C LEU A 46 7.33 -16.71 8.00
N ALA A 47 6.92 -16.96 9.25
CA ALA A 47 7.67 -16.51 10.43
C ALA A 47 8.99 -17.28 10.63
N ARG A 48 9.15 -18.45 10.00
CA ARG A 48 10.37 -19.27 10.09
C ARG A 48 11.52 -18.76 9.21
N ASN A 49 11.23 -17.92 8.21
CA ASN A 49 12.23 -17.41 7.28
C ASN A 49 12.14 -15.89 7.16
N ARG A 50 13.14 -15.20 7.71
CA ARG A 50 13.25 -13.73 7.66
C ARG A 50 13.21 -13.17 6.24
N ALA A 51 13.87 -13.81 5.27
CA ALA A 51 13.91 -13.35 3.89
C ALA A 51 12.54 -13.51 3.21
N ALA A 52 11.87 -14.64 3.46
CA ALA A 52 10.52 -14.88 2.96
C ALA A 52 9.52 -13.89 3.57
N LEU A 53 9.61 -13.62 4.88
CA LEU A 53 8.77 -12.64 5.56
C LEU A 53 8.97 -11.23 5.01
N SER A 54 10.22 -10.83 4.77
CA SER A 54 10.53 -9.51 4.20
C SER A 54 9.95 -9.37 2.79
N ARG A 55 10.14 -10.38 1.92
CA ARG A 55 9.57 -10.37 0.56
C ARG A 55 8.05 -10.31 0.58
N TRP A 56 7.41 -11.02 1.51
CA TRP A 56 5.95 -10.96 1.68
C TRP A 56 5.50 -9.58 2.15
N ILE A 57 6.18 -8.98 3.13
CA ILE A 57 5.89 -7.62 3.61
C ILE A 57 5.96 -6.62 2.45
N ASP A 58 7.01 -6.69 1.62
CA ASP A 58 7.20 -5.74 0.52
C ASP A 58 6.18 -5.95 -0.61
N ALA A 59 5.79 -7.21 -0.88
CA ALA A 59 4.67 -7.52 -1.77
C ALA A 59 3.33 -6.98 -1.24
N GLN A 60 3.07 -7.09 0.06
CA GLN A 60 1.84 -6.58 0.69
C GLN A 60 1.80 -5.05 0.78
N LYS A 61 2.96 -4.39 0.96
CA LYS A 61 3.07 -2.92 0.81
C LYS A 61 2.78 -2.45 -0.61
N SER A 62 3.14 -3.28 -1.59
CA SER A 62 2.94 -3.01 -3.02
C SER A 62 1.59 -3.51 -3.53
N ALA A 63 0.79 -4.17 -2.69
CA ALA A 63 -0.55 -4.59 -3.05
C ALA A 63 -1.35 -3.37 -3.56
N PRO A 64 -2.12 -3.53 -4.65
CA PRO A 64 -2.80 -2.42 -5.28
C PRO A 64 -3.72 -1.79 -4.25
N ALA A 65 -3.30 -0.62 -3.77
CA ALA A 65 -4.10 0.18 -2.89
C ALA A 65 -5.44 0.39 -3.61
N CYS A 66 -6.55 0.12 -2.91
CA CYS A 66 -7.90 0.18 -3.50
C CYS A 66 -8.03 1.42 -4.39
N LYS A 67 -8.78 1.36 -5.49
CA LYS A 67 -8.90 2.47 -6.46
C LYS A 67 -9.06 3.87 -5.81
N PHE A 68 -9.69 3.92 -4.62
CA PHE A 68 -9.92 5.11 -3.81
C PHE A 68 -8.75 5.61 -2.94
N THR A 69 -7.70 4.83 -2.68
CA THR A 69 -6.57 5.22 -1.82
C THR A 69 -5.71 6.31 -2.44
N ASN A 70 -5.74 6.43 -3.77
CA ASN A 70 -5.04 7.49 -4.47
C ASN A 70 -5.80 8.82 -4.43
N TYR A 71 -7.10 8.80 -4.13
CA TYR A 71 -7.89 10.02 -4.03
C TYR A 71 -7.52 10.77 -2.74
N PRO A 72 -7.55 12.12 -2.75
CA PRO A 72 -7.38 12.91 -1.55
C PRO A 72 -8.44 12.56 -0.50
N SER A 73 -8.04 12.59 0.76
CA SER A 73 -8.98 12.43 1.88
C SER A 73 -9.96 13.61 1.93
N SER A 74 -11.19 13.39 2.40
CA SER A 74 -12.19 14.46 2.61
C SER A 74 -11.64 15.62 3.44
N LYS A 75 -10.75 15.35 4.41
CA LYS A 75 -10.08 16.39 5.20
C LYS A 75 -9.13 17.25 4.37
N GLN A 76 -8.41 16.64 3.42
CA GLN A 76 -7.55 17.38 2.49
C GLN A 76 -8.39 18.23 1.56
N VAL A 77 -9.48 17.69 1.02
CA VAL A 77 -10.41 18.44 0.14
C VAL A 77 -10.99 19.65 0.89
N ALA A 78 -11.55 19.46 2.08
CA ALA A 78 -12.11 20.56 2.88
C ALA A 78 -11.07 21.64 3.23
N PHE A 79 -9.82 21.24 3.49
CA PHE A 79 -8.75 22.20 3.72
C PHE A 79 -8.37 22.97 2.46
N ALA A 80 -8.27 22.27 1.32
CA ALA A 80 -8.03 22.89 0.03
C ALA A 80 -9.14 23.88 -0.35
N GLU A 81 -10.41 23.52 -0.13
CA GLU A 81 -11.57 24.38 -0.39
C GLU A 81 -11.55 25.65 0.46
N ARG A 82 -11.13 25.53 1.74
CA ARG A 82 -10.94 26.70 2.61
C ARG A 82 -9.89 27.64 2.04
N ILE A 83 -8.75 27.10 1.60
CA ILE A 83 -7.68 27.88 0.97
C ILE A 83 -8.16 28.54 -0.33
N ALA A 84 -8.83 27.77 -1.19
CA ALA A 84 -9.41 28.21 -2.45
C ALA A 84 -10.34 29.42 -2.25
N ARG A 85 -11.23 29.34 -1.25
CA ARG A 85 -12.14 30.43 -0.88
C ARG A 85 -11.40 31.67 -0.36
N LEU A 86 -10.39 31.49 0.49
CA LEU A 86 -9.61 32.61 1.03
C LEU A 86 -8.81 33.34 -0.06
N LYS A 87 -8.20 32.57 -0.99
CA LYS A 87 -7.39 33.13 -2.08
C LYS A 87 -8.19 33.47 -3.33
N ARG A 88 -9.51 33.22 -3.33
CA ARG A 88 -10.41 33.35 -4.49
C ARG A 88 -9.89 32.63 -5.73
N GLN A 89 -9.31 31.45 -5.52
CA GLN A 89 -8.77 30.58 -6.56
C GLN A 89 -9.54 29.26 -6.58
N GLN A 90 -9.59 28.60 -7.73
CA GLN A 90 -10.19 27.27 -7.85
C GLN A 90 -9.14 26.18 -7.66
N ILE A 91 -9.56 25.03 -7.14
CA ILE A 91 -8.71 23.85 -7.03
C ILE A 91 -8.69 23.16 -8.40
N PRO A 92 -7.51 22.87 -8.99
CA PRO A 92 -7.43 22.14 -10.24
C PRO A 92 -8.08 20.74 -10.15
N PRO A 93 -8.84 20.29 -11.16
CA PRO A 93 -9.53 19.01 -11.15
C PRO A 93 -8.59 17.81 -10.98
N GLU A 94 -7.33 17.93 -11.39
CA GLU A 94 -6.28 16.92 -11.23
C GLU A 94 -5.98 16.64 -9.76
N CYS A 95 -6.11 17.64 -8.89
CA CYS A 95 -5.88 17.48 -7.45
C CYS A 95 -6.88 16.51 -6.83
N PHE A 96 -8.11 16.41 -7.37
CA PHE A 96 -9.13 15.48 -6.87
C PHE A 96 -8.86 14.02 -7.26
N ARG A 97 -7.92 13.76 -8.17
CA ARG A 97 -7.59 12.39 -8.63
C ARG A 97 -6.36 11.80 -7.92
N ASP A 98 -5.54 12.66 -7.30
CA ASP A 98 -4.32 12.27 -6.62
C ASP A 98 -4.12 13.07 -5.31
N ARG A 99 -4.09 12.36 -4.18
CA ARG A 99 -3.84 12.93 -2.85
C ARG A 99 -2.52 13.70 -2.75
N THR A 100 -1.53 13.32 -3.55
CA THR A 100 -0.20 13.93 -3.60
C THR A 100 -0.26 15.25 -4.33
N MET A 101 -0.99 15.32 -5.46
CA MET A 101 -1.26 16.58 -6.16
C MET A 101 -2.04 17.54 -5.26
N MET A 102 -3.07 17.06 -4.57
CA MET A 102 -3.81 17.86 -3.58
C MET A 102 -2.89 18.38 -2.48
N SER A 103 -2.01 17.55 -1.91
CA SER A 103 -1.06 17.99 -0.88
C SER A 103 -0.14 19.09 -1.38
N ARG A 104 0.46 18.92 -2.56
CA ARG A 104 1.37 19.91 -3.15
C ARG A 104 0.66 21.25 -3.42
N TRP A 105 -0.58 21.20 -3.90
CA TRP A 105 -1.39 22.39 -4.10
C TRP A 105 -1.70 23.10 -2.78
N ILE A 106 -2.08 22.33 -1.74
CA ILE A 106 -2.32 22.84 -0.39
C ILE A 106 -1.07 23.52 0.16
N ASP A 107 0.09 22.86 0.09
CA ASP A 107 1.35 23.36 0.65
C ASP A 107 1.80 24.65 -0.03
N GLY A 108 1.64 24.75 -1.36
CA GLY A 108 1.91 25.97 -2.13
C GLY A 108 0.93 27.12 -1.87
N ASN A 109 -0.27 26.82 -1.35
CA ASN A 109 -1.31 27.82 -1.12
C ASN A 109 -1.64 28.04 0.36
N LYS A 110 -0.86 27.43 1.27
CA LYS A 110 -1.08 27.53 2.70
C LYS A 110 -1.04 29.00 3.14
N PRO A 111 -2.07 29.50 3.84
CA PRO A 111 -2.06 30.87 4.34
C PRO A 111 -0.89 31.03 5.31
N ARG A 112 -0.05 32.03 5.06
CA ARG A 112 1.02 32.45 5.96
C ARG A 112 0.46 33.32 7.07
#